data_AF-A0AAT9LR92-F1
#
_entry.id   AF-A0AAT9LR92-F1
#
_cell.length_a   1.000
_cell.length_b   1.000
_cell.length_c   1.000
_cell.angle_alpha   90.00
_cell.angle_beta   90.00
_cell.angle_gamma   90.00
#
_symmetry.space_group_name_H-M   'P 1'
#
loop_
_entity.id
_entity.type
_entity.pdbx_description
1 polymer ?
#
loop_
_entity_poly.entity_id
_entity_poly.type
_entity_poly.pdbx_seq_one_letter_code
_entity_poly.pdbx_strand_id
1 'polypeptide(L)'
;MTLRDDELRSLAQIERSLTETDPHLARRLAELRPLTLGTVLAMLGGCVAMHASGIVIAVSGAQIDSPATVVIGAALATGFPALAVWHLWWRRR
;
A
#
# COMPACT_ATOMS: atom_id res chain seq x y z
N MET A 1 16.63 -9.69 -23.90
CA MET A 1 15.62 -8.78 -23.30
C MET A 1 14.25 -8.88 -23.97
N THR A 2 14.01 -9.83 -24.88
CA THR A 2 12.74 -9.99 -25.63
C THR A 2 11.74 -10.94 -24.98
N LEU A 3 12.19 -11.90 -24.15
CA LEU A 3 11.30 -12.87 -23.50
C LEU A 3 10.23 -12.23 -22.60
N ARG A 4 10.57 -11.14 -21.89
CA ARG A 4 9.64 -10.50 -20.95
C ARG A 4 8.51 -9.76 -21.67
N ASP A 5 8.78 -9.20 -22.85
CA ASP A 5 7.77 -8.47 -23.61
C ASP A 5 6.78 -9.41 -24.28
N ASP A 6 7.23 -10.59 -24.71
CA ASP A 6 6.37 -11.62 -25.30
C ASP A 6 5.52 -12.32 -24.23
N GLU A 7 6.07 -12.56 -23.04
CA GLU A 7 5.29 -13.04 -21.87
C GLU A 7 4.21 -12.04 -21.45
N LEU A 8 4.54 -10.74 -21.39
CA LEU A 8 3.57 -9.69 -21.07
C LEU A 8 2.46 -9.59 -22.14
N ARG A 9 2.81 -9.77 -23.42
CA ARG A 9 1.83 -9.78 -24.51
C ARG A 9 0.91 -11.00 -24.45
N SER A 10 1.46 -12.17 -24.13
CA SER A 10 0.68 -13.40 -23.92
C SER A 10 -0.29 -13.26 -22.75
N LEU A 11 0.15 -12.69 -21.63
CA LEU A 11 -0.70 -12.43 -20.47
C LEU A 11 -1.83 -11.44 -20.79
N ALA A 12 -1.53 -10.36 -21.53
CA ALA A 12 -2.56 -9.40 -21.94
C ALA A 12 -3.63 -10.02 -22.85
N GLN A 13 -3.25 -10.99 -23.68
CA GLN A 13 -4.19 -11.72 -24.53
C GLN A 13 -5.08 -12.67 -23.72
N ILE A 14 -4.51 -13.35 -22.71
CA ILE A 14 -5.26 -14.19 -21.76
C ILE A 14 -6.22 -13.35 -20.92
N GLU A 15 -5.80 -12.19 -20.44
CA GLU A 15 -6.65 -11.28 -19.67
C GLU A 15 -7.84 -10.77 -20.51
N ARG A 16 -7.61 -10.46 -21.79
CA ARG A 16 -8.66 -10.03 -22.71
C ARG A 16 -9.66 -11.15 -23.00
N SER A 17 -9.21 -12.38 -23.23
CA SER A 17 -10.11 -13.52 -23.46
C SER A 17 -10.90 -13.92 -22.21
N LEU A 18 -10.29 -13.84 -21.02
CA LEU A 18 -10.99 -14.08 -19.75
C LEU A 18 -12.08 -13.03 -19.49
N THR A 19 -11.82 -11.76 -19.83
CA THR A 19 -12.79 -10.68 -19.61
C THR A 19 -14.02 -10.82 -20.52
N GLU A 20 -13.85 -11.33 -21.74
CA GLU A 20 -14.95 -11.63 -22.66
C GLU A 20 -15.73 -12.89 -22.25
N THR A 21 -15.08 -13.89 -21.66
CA THR A 21 -15.70 -15.19 -21.37
C THR A 21 -16.36 -15.24 -19.99
N ASP A 22 -15.76 -14.61 -18.97
CA ASP A 22 -16.31 -14.59 -17.61
C ASP A 22 -15.91 -13.30 -16.85
N PRO A 23 -16.76 -12.25 -16.88
CA PRO A 23 -16.46 -10.97 -16.25
C PRO A 23 -16.31 -11.08 -14.73
N HIS A 24 -16.88 -12.12 -14.11
CA HIS A 24 -16.76 -12.35 -12.68
C HIS A 24 -15.37 -12.91 -12.32
N LEU A 25 -14.76 -13.69 -13.22
CA LEU A 25 -13.41 -14.22 -13.07
C LEU A 25 -12.36 -13.13 -13.28
N ALA A 26 -12.55 -12.23 -14.25
CA ALA A 26 -11.70 -11.07 -14.46
C ALA A 26 -11.65 -10.16 -13.22
N ARG A 27 -12.78 -9.99 -12.53
CA ARG A 27 -12.86 -9.19 -11.30
C ARG A 27 -12.10 -9.83 -10.14
N ARG A 28 -12.20 -11.16 -9.96
CA ARG A 28 -11.39 -11.90 -8.98
C ARG A 28 -9.90 -11.85 -9.31
N LEU A 29 -9.53 -11.96 -10.59
CA LEU A 29 -8.13 -11.83 -11.01
C LEU A 29 -7.57 -10.43 -10.71
N ALA A 30 -8.37 -9.38 -10.91
CA ALA A 30 -7.99 -8.01 -10.56
C ALA A 30 -7.76 -7.84 -9.05
N GLU A 31 -8.52 -8.55 -8.21
CA GLU A 31 -8.29 -8.59 -6.75
C GLU A 31 -7.00 -9.32 -6.38
N LEU A 32 -6.71 -10.43 -7.08
CA LEU A 32 -5.51 -11.26 -6.96
C LEU A 32 -4.27 -10.65 -7.62
N ARG A 33 -4.41 -9.56 -8.38
CA ARG A 33 -3.30 -8.97 -9.14
C ARG A 33 -2.17 -8.60 -8.18
N PRO A 34 -0.95 -9.12 -8.39
CA PRO A 34 0.18 -8.83 -7.52
C PRO A 34 0.43 -7.32 -7.52
N LEU A 35 0.59 -6.75 -6.33
CA LEU A 35 0.99 -5.36 -6.16
C LEU A 35 2.28 -5.13 -6.95
N THR A 36 2.29 -4.14 -7.83
CA THR A 36 3.51 -3.83 -8.60
C THR A 36 4.61 -3.36 -7.65
N LEU A 37 5.87 -3.61 -8.00
CA LEU A 37 7.01 -3.18 -7.19
C LEU A 37 6.97 -1.67 -6.90
N GLY A 38 6.53 -0.87 -7.86
CA GLY A 38 6.35 0.58 -7.70
C GLY A 38 5.28 0.93 -6.65
N THR A 39 4.15 0.21 -6.65
CA THR A 39 3.11 0.38 -5.62
C THR A 39 3.62 0.01 -4.23
N VAL A 40 4.39 -1.09 -4.12
CA VAL A 40 4.97 -1.52 -2.84
C VAL A 40 5.98 -0.48 -2.31
N LEU A 41 6.86 0.02 -3.17
CA LEU A 41 7.83 1.05 -2.81
C LEU A 41 7.16 2.37 -2.42
N ALA A 42 6.12 2.80 -3.15
CA ALA A 42 5.35 3.99 -2.82
C ALA A 42 4.65 3.84 -1.46
N MET A 43 4.09 2.67 -1.17
CA MET A 43 3.42 2.39 0.11
C MET A 43 4.41 2.38 1.28
N LEU A 44 5.59 1.76 1.11
CA LEU A 44 6.67 1.79 2.10
C LEU A 44 7.18 3.22 2.32
N GLY A 45 7.44 3.96 1.24
CA GLY A 45 7.87 5.35 1.31
C GLY A 45 6.86 6.24 2.04
N GLY A 46 5.57 6.07 1.74
CA GLY A 46 4.48 6.76 2.44
C GLY A 46 4.43 6.43 3.93
N CYS A 47 4.59 5.15 4.30
CA CYS A 47 4.64 4.74 5.71
C CYS A 47 5.83 5.38 6.45
N VAL A 48 7.01 5.37 5.84
CA VAL A 48 8.23 5.96 6.43
C VAL A 48 8.07 7.48 6.58
N ALA A 49 7.59 8.16 5.55
CA ALA A 49 7.37 9.61 5.58
C ALA A 49 6.37 10.02 6.66
N MET A 50 5.28 9.26 6.79
CA MET A 50 4.24 9.52 7.79
C MET A 50 4.69 9.20 9.22
N HIS A 51 5.51 8.16 9.39
CA HIS A 51 6.12 7.86 10.67
C HIS A 51 7.09 8.96 11.09
N ALA A 52 7.96 9.41 10.17
CA ALA A 52 8.91 10.49 10.43
C ALA A 52 8.19 11.81 10.77
N SER A 53 7.12 12.17 10.06
CA SER A 53 6.35 13.37 10.35
C SER A 53 5.66 13.30 11.72
N GLY A 54 5.08 12.15 12.10
CA GLY A 54 4.50 11.94 13.42
C GLY A 54 5.52 12.09 14.56
N ILE A 55 6.75 11.60 14.37
CA ILE A 55 7.86 11.79 15.31
C ILE A 55 8.20 13.28 15.44
N VAL A 56 8.36 14.00 14.32
CA VAL A 56 8.69 15.43 14.34
C VAL A 56 7.61 16.23 15.08
N ILE A 57 6.33 15.92 14.86
CA ILE A 57 5.22 16.57 15.58
C ILE A 57 5.29 16.26 17.07
N ALA A 58 5.53 14.99 17.45
CA ALA A 58 5.61 14.59 18.84
C ALA A 58 6.78 15.27 19.57
N VAL A 59 7.96 15.32 18.94
CA VAL A 59 9.15 16.00 19.49
C VAL A 59 8.89 17.51 19.61
N SER A 60 8.28 18.13 18.60
CA SER A 60 7.94 19.56 18.65
C SER A 60 6.93 19.85 19.76
N GLY A 61 5.96 18.96 19.97
CA GLY A 61 4.99 19.02 21.07
C GLY A 61 5.64 18.91 22.45
N ALA A 62 6.65 18.06 22.59
CA ALA A 62 7.42 17.92 23.81
C ALA A 62 8.23 19.20 24.12
N GLN A 63 8.77 19.87 23.10
CA GLN A 63 9.53 21.12 23.28
C GLN A 63 8.68 22.29 23.77
N ILE A 64 7.35 22.25 23.59
CA ILE A 64 6.42 23.28 24.03
C ILE A 64 5.58 22.86 25.25
N ASP A 65 5.97 21.78 25.94
CA ASP A 65 5.25 21.18 27.08
C ASP A 65 3.75 20.95 26.81
N SER A 66 3.40 20.64 25.56
CA SER A 66 2.02 20.34 25.17
C SER A 66 1.80 18.83 25.07
N PRO A 67 1.27 18.17 26.12
CA PRO A 67 1.01 16.74 26.09
C PRO A 67 -0.01 16.36 25.01
N ALA A 68 -0.95 17.26 24.69
CA ALA A 68 -1.92 17.03 23.61
C ALA A 68 -1.23 16.88 22.24
N THR A 69 -0.22 17.71 21.96
CA THR A 69 0.51 17.68 20.68
C THR A 69 1.37 16.42 20.58
N VAL A 70 1.96 15.96 21.69
CA VAL A 70 2.71 14.70 21.76
C VAL A 70 1.81 13.51 21.42
N VAL A 71 0.62 13.44 22.03
CA VAL A 71 -0.35 12.36 21.78
C VAL A 71 -0.80 12.32 20.32
N ILE A 72 -1.06 13.48 19.71
CA ILE A 72 -1.44 13.55 18.29
C ILE A 72 -0.31 13.07 17.39
N GLY A 73 0.93 13.50 17.64
CA GLY A 73 2.09 13.03 16.88
C GLY A 73 2.32 11.53 16.99
N ALA A 74 2.18 10.96 18.19
CA ALA A 74 2.29 9.53 18.43
C ALA A 74 1.18 8.73 17.72
N ALA A 75 -0.05 9.23 17.76
CA ALA A 75 -1.19 8.62 17.06
C ALA A 75 -0.98 8.63 15.53
N LEU A 76 -0.45 9.72 14.96
CA LEU A 76 -0.13 9.78 13.54
C LEU A 76 1.03 8.85 13.16
N ALA A 77 2.07 8.79 13.98
CA ALA A 77 3.24 7.95 13.75
C ALA A 77 2.89 6.45 13.74
N THR A 78 1.88 6.04 14.52
CA THR A 78 1.50 4.62 14.70
C THR A 78 0.26 4.23 13.92
N GLY A 79 -0.72 5.12 13.77
CA GLY A 79 -2.04 4.81 13.22
C GLY A 79 -2.00 4.38 11.76
N PHE A 80 -1.26 5.09 10.91
CA PHE A 80 -1.16 4.73 9.49
C PHE A 80 -0.41 3.42 9.22
N PRO A 81 0.79 3.18 9.78
CA PRO A 81 1.44 1.88 9.61
C PRO A 81 0.62 0.74 10.24
N ALA A 82 -0.06 0.96 11.37
CA ALA A 82 -0.95 -0.05 11.95
C ALA A 82 -2.14 -0.38 11.03
N LEU A 83 -2.79 0.63 10.44
CA LEU A 83 -3.87 0.43 9.46
C LEU A 83 -3.38 -0.26 8.19
N ALA A 84 -2.20 0.10 7.69
CA ALA A 84 -1.59 -0.53 6.52
C ALA A 84 -1.33 -2.02 6.76
N VAL A 85 -0.78 -2.38 7.92
CA VAL A 85 -0.56 -3.78 8.33
C VAL A 85 -1.89 -4.51 8.51
N TRP A 86 -2.87 -3.89 9.17
CA TRP A 86 -4.20 -4.45 9.37
C TRP A 86 -4.88 -4.77 8.04
N HIS A 87 -4.89 -3.82 7.10
CA HIS A 87 -5.48 -3.99 5.79
C HIS A 87 -4.78 -5.10 4.99
N LEU A 88 -3.45 -5.17 5.04
CA LEU A 88 -2.69 -6.23 4.38
C LEU A 88 -3.00 -7.61 4.97
N TRP A 89 -3.17 -7.68 6.30
CA TRP A 89 -3.50 -8.92 7.00
C TRP A 89 -4.91 -9.39 6.69
N TRP A 90 -5.88 -8.47 6.64
CA TRP A 90 -7.26 -8.79 6.29
C TRP A 90 -7.40 -9.26 4.84
N ARG A 91 -6.67 -8.65 3.91
CA ARG A 91 -6.67 -9.04 2.49
C ARG A 91 -6.02 -10.41 2.24
N ARG A 92 -5.30 -10.95 3.23
CA ARG A 92 -4.63 -12.27 3.15
C ARG A 92 -5.45 -13.41 3.74
N ARG A 93 -6.51 -13.10 4.51
CA ARG A 93 -7.48 -14.08 5.01
C ARG A 93 -8.63 -14.24 4.03
#